data_AF-A0A7V9VZ08-F1
#
_entry.id   AF-A0A7V9VZ08-F1
#
_cell.length_a   1.000
_cell.length_b   1.000
_cell.length_c   1.000
_cell.angle_alpha   90.00
_cell.angle_beta   90.00
_cell.angle_gamma   90.00
#
_symmetry.space_group_name_H-M   'P 1'
#
loop_
_entity.id
_entity.type
_entity.pdbx_description
1 polymer ?
#
loop_
_entity_poly.entity_id
_entity_poly.type
_entity_poly.pdbx_seq_one_letter_code
_entity_poly.pdbx_strand_id
1 'polypeptide(L)'
;MTLERAYILLAVFYSALVAIGAIALLGGGGPVWAVAILLLGALVAAGLWGHTLGRPVMNPRMWRPLAGILAVGCLLQLFAVFTFSLSGAEITWLLTGAIFSVLPAILLFQYGERDQEVWATPEEREGGKMLDELLARQRELVLEKQETDRQATVKLTKEGDTYRASVTRGRGAHVERFEEKFTCPATLTFFVIKYTCISVNDIAAQYAEERVLTT
;
A
#
# COMPACT_ATOMS: atom_id res chain seq x y z
N MET A 1 -24.80 -10.24 -5.41
CA MET A 1 -23.44 -10.60 -5.86
C MET A 1 -22.46 -9.71 -5.09
N THR A 2 -21.56 -10.28 -4.30
CA THR A 2 -20.67 -9.50 -3.42
C THR A 2 -19.49 -8.94 -4.22
N LEU A 3 -19.07 -7.71 -3.90
CA LEU A 3 -17.93 -6.99 -4.51
C LEU A 3 -16.66 -7.88 -4.58
N GLU A 4 -16.44 -8.69 -3.55
CA GLU A 4 -15.37 -9.68 -3.46
C GLU A 4 -15.37 -10.67 -4.63
N ARG A 5 -16.53 -11.20 -5.03
CA ARG A 5 -16.64 -12.13 -6.17
C ARG A 5 -16.28 -11.46 -7.49
N ALA A 6 -16.60 -10.17 -7.64
CA ALA A 6 -16.22 -9.41 -8.83
C ALA A 6 -14.70 -9.23 -8.91
N TYR A 7 -14.04 -8.92 -7.79
CA TYR A 7 -12.58 -8.85 -7.74
C TYR A 7 -11.90 -10.19 -8.00
N ILE A 8 -12.41 -11.29 -7.43
CA ILE A 8 -11.89 -12.63 -7.70
C ILE A 8 -12.01 -12.96 -9.20
N LEU A 9 -13.18 -12.70 -9.80
CA LEU A 9 -13.41 -12.94 -11.22
C LEU A 9 -12.47 -12.09 -12.10
N LEU A 10 -12.18 -10.86 -11.68
CA LEU A 10 -11.21 -9.99 -12.33
C LEU A 10 -9.79 -10.57 -12.28
N ALA A 11 -9.33 -11.02 -11.10
CA ALA A 11 -8.00 -11.62 -10.96
C ALA A 11 -7.86 -12.91 -11.79
N VAL A 12 -8.91 -13.75 -11.84
CA VAL A 12 -8.99 -14.93 -12.70
C VAL A 12 -8.91 -14.52 -14.18
N PHE A 13 -9.67 -13.50 -14.59
CA PHE A 13 -9.66 -12.99 -15.96
C PHE A 13 -8.26 -12.53 -16.41
N TYR A 14 -7.57 -11.71 -15.60
CA TYR A 14 -6.20 -11.27 -15.93
C TYR A 14 -5.19 -12.43 -15.93
N SER A 15 -5.37 -13.41 -15.05
CA SER A 15 -4.54 -14.63 -15.03
C SER A 15 -4.75 -15.47 -16.30
N ALA A 16 -5.99 -15.56 -16.79
CA ALA A 16 -6.32 -16.23 -18.05
C ALA A 16 -5.70 -15.50 -19.26
N LEU A 17 -5.71 -14.17 -19.28
CA LEU A 17 -5.04 -13.39 -20.33
C LEU A 17 -3.53 -13.69 -20.39
N VAL A 18 -2.88 -13.78 -19.24
CA VAL A 18 -1.46 -14.17 -19.16
C VAL A 18 -1.26 -15.60 -19.68
N ALA A 19 -2.11 -16.55 -19.29
CA ALA A 19 -2.02 -17.92 -19.79
C ALA A 19 -2.19 -18.01 -21.31
N ILE A 20 -3.15 -17.27 -21.89
CA ILE A 20 -3.37 -17.20 -23.34
C ILE A 20 -2.13 -16.61 -24.03
N GLY A 21 -1.57 -15.52 -23.49
CA GLY A 21 -0.34 -14.91 -24.03
C GLY A 21 0.86 -15.85 -23.99
N ALA A 22 1.01 -16.64 -22.91
CA ALA A 22 2.06 -17.65 -22.81
C ALA A 22 1.91 -18.76 -23.85
N ILE A 23 0.68 -19.27 -24.05
CA ILE A 23 0.39 -20.28 -25.08
C ILE A 23 0.69 -19.73 -26.49
N ALA A 24 0.30 -18.47 -26.75
CA ALA A 24 0.57 -17.83 -28.04
C ALA A 24 2.08 -17.74 -28.34
N LEU A 25 2.90 -17.37 -27.35
CA LEU A 25 4.36 -17.31 -27.51
C LEU A 25 4.98 -18.68 -27.73
N LEU A 26 4.53 -19.71 -27.01
CA LEU A 26 4.99 -21.09 -27.21
C LEU A 26 4.63 -21.63 -28.60
N GLY A 27 3.52 -21.18 -29.18
CA GLY A 27 3.12 -21.47 -30.56
C GLY A 27 3.92 -20.73 -31.64
N GLY A 28 4.99 -20.00 -31.27
CA GLY A 28 5.77 -19.16 -32.19
C GLY A 28 5.11 -17.85 -32.56
N GLY A 29 4.01 -17.49 -31.89
CA GLY A 29 3.29 -16.25 -32.10
C GLY A 29 3.85 -15.12 -31.27
N GLY A 30 4.35 -14.08 -31.92
CA GLY A 30 4.61 -12.79 -31.29
C GLY A 30 6.08 -12.34 -31.35
N PRO A 31 6.29 -11.02 -31.31
CA PRO A 31 7.63 -10.43 -31.35
C PRO A 31 8.40 -10.67 -30.03
N VAL A 32 9.73 -10.59 -30.06
CA VAL A 32 10.61 -10.85 -28.90
C VAL A 32 10.23 -10.02 -27.66
N TRP A 33 9.74 -8.80 -27.86
CA TRP A 33 9.29 -7.93 -26.76
C TRP A 33 8.00 -8.41 -26.06
N ALA A 34 7.24 -9.32 -26.67
CA ALA A 34 6.04 -9.89 -26.07
C ALA A 34 6.33 -10.67 -24.79
N VAL A 35 7.55 -11.23 -24.64
CA VAL A 35 7.99 -11.86 -23.39
C VAL A 35 8.02 -10.86 -22.23
N ALA A 36 8.51 -9.64 -22.47
CA ALA A 36 8.56 -8.60 -21.44
C ALA A 36 7.15 -8.16 -21.03
N ILE A 37 6.22 -8.03 -21.99
CA ILE A 37 4.82 -7.71 -21.70
C ILE A 37 4.14 -8.85 -20.95
N LEU A 38 4.45 -10.11 -21.28
CA LEU A 38 3.91 -11.26 -20.58
C LEU A 38 4.36 -11.28 -19.10
N LEU A 39 5.64 -11.04 -18.85
CA LEU A 39 6.18 -10.93 -17.48
C LEU A 39 5.52 -9.78 -16.71
N LEU A 40 5.34 -8.63 -17.37
CA LEU A 40 4.61 -7.50 -16.78
C LEU A 40 3.16 -7.88 -16.45
N GLY A 41 2.47 -8.57 -17.37
CA GLY A 41 1.11 -9.07 -17.16
C GLY A 41 1.02 -10.06 -16.00
N ALA A 42 2.00 -10.97 -15.88
CA ALA A 42 2.07 -11.91 -14.76
C ALA A 42 2.26 -11.19 -13.41
N LEU A 43 3.12 -10.16 -13.38
CA LEU A 43 3.32 -9.33 -12.19
C LEU A 43 2.03 -8.57 -11.81
N VAL A 44 1.32 -8.04 -12.81
CA VAL A 44 0.02 -7.39 -12.62
C VAL A 44 -1.01 -8.37 -12.05
N ALA A 45 -1.11 -9.58 -12.61
CA ALA A 45 -2.00 -10.62 -12.10
C ALA A 45 -1.66 -10.99 -10.65
N ALA A 46 -0.38 -11.11 -10.30
CA ALA A 46 0.06 -11.37 -8.93
C ALA A 46 -0.34 -10.23 -7.96
N GLY A 47 -0.19 -8.97 -8.38
CA GLY A 47 -0.61 -7.81 -7.59
C GLY A 47 -2.13 -7.75 -7.42
N LEU A 48 -2.90 -8.10 -8.46
CA LEU A 48 -4.35 -8.21 -8.36
C LEU A 48 -4.74 -9.30 -7.36
N TRP A 49 -4.11 -10.48 -7.38
CA TRP A 49 -4.34 -11.51 -6.36
C TRP A 49 -3.99 -11.05 -4.95
N GLY A 50 -2.91 -10.28 -4.79
CA GLY A 50 -2.56 -9.67 -3.50
C GLY A 50 -3.64 -8.72 -3.01
N HIS A 51 -4.12 -7.84 -3.89
CA HIS A 51 -5.22 -6.92 -3.62
C HIS A 51 -6.52 -7.65 -3.27
N THR A 52 -6.91 -8.67 -4.05
CA THR A 52 -8.18 -9.39 -3.85
C THR A 52 -8.19 -10.24 -2.59
N LEU A 53 -7.06 -10.87 -2.25
CA LEU A 53 -6.94 -11.71 -1.06
C LEU A 53 -6.60 -10.89 0.21
N GLY A 54 -6.38 -9.58 0.08
CA GLY A 54 -5.93 -8.74 1.18
C GLY A 54 -4.60 -9.22 1.76
N ARG A 55 -3.69 -9.71 0.92
CA ARG A 55 -2.38 -10.24 1.32
C ARG A 55 -1.26 -9.35 0.82
N PRO A 56 -0.19 -9.16 1.61
CA PRO A 56 0.99 -8.47 1.13
C PRO A 56 1.72 -9.34 0.11
N VAL A 57 1.72 -8.91 -1.15
CA VAL A 57 2.54 -9.48 -2.21
C VAL A 57 3.64 -8.47 -2.50
N MET A 58 4.90 -8.88 -2.35
CA MET A 58 6.07 -8.01 -2.52
C MET A 58 6.04 -6.78 -1.59
N ASN A 59 6.54 -5.62 -2.05
CA ASN A 59 6.66 -4.40 -1.27
C ASN A 59 5.69 -3.32 -1.80
N PRO A 60 4.97 -2.58 -0.93
CA PRO A 60 4.05 -1.51 -1.34
C PRO A 60 4.71 -0.48 -2.27
N ARG A 61 6.00 -0.21 -2.07
CA ARG A 61 6.78 0.74 -2.87
C ARG A 61 6.94 0.35 -4.34
N MET A 62 6.69 -0.91 -4.70
CA MET A 62 6.81 -1.38 -6.09
C MET A 62 5.53 -1.19 -6.88
N TRP A 63 4.35 -1.28 -6.24
CA TRP A 63 3.07 -1.31 -6.93
C TRP A 63 2.64 0.04 -7.51
N ARG A 64 2.92 1.15 -6.81
CA ARG A 64 2.63 2.50 -7.31
C ARG A 64 3.45 2.88 -8.54
N PRO A 65 4.79 2.69 -8.57
CA PRO A 65 5.57 2.87 -9.79
C PRO A 65 5.10 1.96 -10.92
N LEU A 66 4.76 0.70 -10.63
CA LEU A 66 4.24 -0.23 -11.63
C LEU A 66 2.93 0.27 -12.26
N ALA A 67 1.99 0.75 -11.44
CA ALA A 67 0.77 1.38 -11.91
C ALA A 67 1.06 2.62 -12.77
N GLY A 68 2.05 3.42 -12.40
CA GLY A 68 2.53 4.54 -13.21
C GLY A 68 3.06 4.10 -14.57
N ILE A 69 3.87 3.03 -14.62
CA ILE A 69 4.38 2.44 -15.87
C ILE A 69 3.21 1.97 -16.75
N LEU A 70 2.21 1.31 -16.19
CA LEU A 70 1.02 0.88 -16.93
C LEU A 70 0.24 2.07 -17.50
N ALA A 71 0.05 3.13 -16.70
CA ALA A 71 -0.64 4.33 -17.14
C ALA A 71 0.12 5.05 -18.27
N VAL A 72 1.43 5.22 -18.13
CA VAL A 72 2.28 5.80 -19.18
C VAL A 72 2.27 4.91 -20.44
N GLY A 73 2.36 3.59 -20.27
CA GLY A 73 2.27 2.63 -21.37
C GLY A 73 0.96 2.76 -22.14
N CYS A 74 -0.16 2.87 -21.44
CA CYS A 74 -1.48 3.12 -22.03
C CYS A 74 -1.50 4.41 -22.87
N LEU A 75 -0.99 5.51 -22.32
CA LEU A 75 -0.92 6.80 -23.02
C LEU A 75 -0.03 6.73 -24.27
N LEU A 76 1.12 6.06 -24.19
CA LEU A 76 2.01 5.86 -25.33
C LEU A 76 1.37 5.00 -26.42
N GLN A 77 0.63 3.94 -26.04
CA GLN A 77 -0.10 3.10 -26.98
C GLN A 77 -1.18 3.90 -27.71
N LEU A 78 -1.97 4.71 -26.99
CA LEU A 78 -2.97 5.58 -27.58
C LEU A 78 -2.33 6.63 -28.50
N PHE A 79 -1.25 7.27 -28.06
CA PHE A 79 -0.51 8.24 -28.88
C PHE A 79 0.01 7.60 -30.18
N ALA A 80 0.55 6.38 -30.10
CA ALA A 80 1.06 5.66 -31.26
C ALA A 80 -0.05 5.36 -32.29
N VAL A 81 -1.23 4.96 -31.83
CA VAL A 81 -2.41 4.71 -32.69
C VAL A 81 -2.81 5.95 -33.49
N PHE A 82 -2.68 7.15 -32.93
CA PHE A 82 -3.05 8.40 -33.61
C PHE A 82 -1.92 9.01 -34.46
N THR A 83 -0.66 8.66 -34.19
CA THR A 83 0.51 9.32 -34.80
C THR A 83 1.13 8.50 -35.93
N PHE A 84 1.14 7.18 -35.81
CA PHE A 84 1.81 6.29 -36.75
C PHE A 84 0.83 5.58 -37.69
N SER A 85 1.27 5.37 -38.93
CA SER A 85 0.56 4.58 -39.94
C SER A 85 0.68 3.08 -39.65
N LEU A 86 -0.06 2.61 -38.65
CA LEU A 86 -0.03 1.22 -38.18
C LEU A 86 -0.97 0.34 -39.00
N SER A 87 -0.61 -0.94 -39.15
CA SER A 87 -1.49 -1.95 -39.73
C SER A 87 -2.69 -2.24 -38.82
N GLY A 88 -3.79 -2.74 -39.40
CA GLY A 88 -5.00 -3.07 -38.61
C GLY A 88 -4.75 -4.07 -37.47
N ALA A 89 -3.81 -5.00 -37.65
CA ALA A 89 -3.39 -5.92 -36.61
C ALA A 89 -2.67 -5.20 -35.45
N GLU A 90 -1.75 -4.29 -35.75
CA GLU A 90 -1.01 -3.52 -34.75
C GLU A 90 -1.92 -2.58 -33.96
N ILE A 91 -2.89 -1.93 -34.63
CA ILE A 91 -3.91 -1.11 -33.96
C ILE A 91 -4.71 -1.95 -32.97
N THR A 92 -5.12 -3.16 -33.37
CA THR A 92 -5.87 -4.08 -32.50
C THR A 92 -5.05 -4.44 -31.25
N TRP A 93 -3.77 -4.76 -31.41
CA TRP A 93 -2.87 -5.06 -30.30
C TRP A 93 -2.70 -3.89 -29.34
N LEU A 94 -2.47 -2.67 -29.86
CA LEU A 94 -2.26 -1.48 -29.03
C LEU A 94 -3.53 -1.08 -28.28
N LEU A 95 -4.70 -1.09 -28.93
CA LEU A 95 -5.97 -0.76 -28.28
C LEU A 95 -6.34 -1.80 -27.21
N THR A 96 -6.14 -3.08 -27.51
CA THR A 96 -6.37 -4.16 -26.55
C THR A 96 -5.48 -3.98 -25.32
N GLY A 97 -4.18 -3.73 -25.52
CA GLY A 97 -3.24 -3.43 -24.43
C GLY A 97 -3.66 -2.21 -23.59
N ALA A 98 -4.06 -1.13 -24.25
CA ALA A 98 -4.47 0.10 -23.59
C ALA A 98 -5.70 -0.14 -22.71
N ILE A 99 -6.76 -0.74 -23.27
CA ILE A 99 -8.02 -1.02 -22.56
C ILE A 99 -7.76 -1.90 -21.32
N PHE A 100 -6.98 -2.97 -21.47
CA PHE A 100 -6.71 -3.90 -20.38
C PHE A 100 -5.68 -3.41 -19.36
N SER A 101 -4.98 -2.30 -19.62
CA SER A 101 -4.01 -1.72 -18.67
C SER A 101 -4.62 -0.73 -17.67
N VAL A 102 -5.75 -0.09 -18.02
CA VAL A 102 -6.34 1.00 -17.21
C VAL A 102 -6.81 0.50 -15.85
N LEU A 103 -7.64 -0.55 -15.83
CA LEU A 103 -8.23 -1.04 -14.59
C LEU A 103 -7.17 -1.60 -13.61
N PRO A 104 -6.20 -2.41 -14.05
CA PRO A 104 -5.12 -2.84 -13.16
C PRO A 104 -4.24 -1.69 -12.70
N ALA A 105 -3.98 -0.68 -13.53
CA ALA A 105 -3.22 0.50 -13.09
C ALA A 105 -3.90 1.18 -11.89
N ILE A 106 -5.22 1.39 -11.95
CA ILE A 106 -5.97 2.00 -10.85
C ILE A 106 -5.92 1.12 -9.58
N LEU A 107 -6.20 -0.17 -9.72
CA LEU A 107 -6.24 -1.09 -8.58
C LEU A 107 -4.86 -1.26 -7.93
N LEU A 108 -3.80 -1.38 -8.72
CA LEU A 108 -2.43 -1.49 -8.21
C LEU A 108 -1.93 -0.19 -7.60
N PHE A 109 -2.38 0.96 -8.11
CA PHE A 109 -2.06 2.26 -7.50
C PHE A 109 -2.65 2.39 -6.10
N GLN A 110 -3.90 1.92 -5.91
CA GLN A 110 -4.56 1.89 -4.60
C GLN A 110 -3.95 0.82 -3.70
N TYR A 111 -3.70 -0.38 -4.22
CA TYR A 111 -3.05 -1.46 -3.48
C TYR A 111 -1.68 -1.05 -2.92
N GLY A 112 -0.90 -0.29 -3.70
CA GLY A 112 0.41 0.22 -3.29
C GLY A 112 0.39 1.39 -2.30
N GLU A 113 -0.78 1.86 -1.84
CA GLU A 113 -0.86 2.83 -0.75
C GLU A 113 -0.34 2.20 0.54
N ARG A 114 0.59 2.89 1.21
CA ARG A 114 1.28 2.34 2.38
C ARG A 114 0.42 2.41 3.64
N ASP A 115 -0.48 3.37 3.70
CA ASP A 115 -1.41 3.62 4.80
C ASP A 115 -2.63 2.69 4.73
N GLN A 116 -2.36 1.37 4.74
CA GLN A 116 -3.38 0.32 4.69
C GLN A 116 -2.99 -0.86 5.58
N GLU A 117 -3.99 -1.51 6.17
CA GLU A 117 -3.79 -2.67 7.06
C GLU A 117 -3.13 -3.87 6.38
N VAL A 118 -3.29 -4.03 5.05
CA VAL A 118 -2.70 -5.15 4.29
C VAL A 118 -1.18 -5.22 4.41
N TRP A 119 -0.54 -4.07 4.65
CA TRP A 119 0.92 -3.95 4.79
C TRP A 119 1.40 -4.01 6.24
N ALA A 120 0.48 -3.98 7.20
CA ALA A 120 0.81 -4.00 8.62
C ALA A 120 1.02 -5.43 9.14
N THR A 121 1.97 -5.60 10.05
CA THR A 121 2.17 -6.86 10.78
C THR A 121 1.03 -7.11 11.78
N PRO A 122 0.83 -8.35 12.26
CA PRO A 122 -0.19 -8.63 13.27
C PRO A 122 -0.04 -7.77 14.54
N GLU A 123 1.19 -7.57 15.00
CA GLU A 123 1.51 -6.73 16.17
C GLU A 123 1.13 -5.26 15.92
N GLU A 124 1.41 -4.73 14.72
CA GLU A 124 1.02 -3.37 14.33
C GLU A 124 -0.49 -3.20 14.25
N ARG A 125 -1.21 -4.22 13.79
CA ARG A 125 -2.68 -4.21 13.74
C ARG A 125 -3.29 -4.22 15.12
N GLU A 126 -2.78 -5.04 16.03
CA GLU A 126 -3.24 -5.09 17.42
C GLU A 126 -2.95 -3.78 18.16
N GLY A 127 -1.72 -3.27 18.06
CA GLY A 127 -1.38 -1.95 18.63
C GLY A 127 -2.18 -0.81 18.00
N GLY A 128 -2.50 -0.92 16.70
CA GLY A 128 -3.35 0.05 16.00
C GLY A 128 -4.77 0.10 16.56
N LYS A 129 -5.39 -1.06 16.78
CA LYS A 129 -6.71 -1.14 17.41
C LYS A 129 -6.69 -0.55 18.83
N MET A 130 -5.67 -0.87 19.59
CA MET A 130 -5.50 -0.33 20.94
C MET A 130 -5.34 1.20 20.93
N LEU A 131 -4.50 1.75 20.05
CA LEU A 131 -4.33 3.19 19.91
C LEU A 131 -5.62 3.88 19.46
N ASP A 132 -6.38 3.28 18.54
CA ASP A 132 -7.67 3.84 18.13
C ASP A 132 -8.67 3.87 19.29
N GLU A 133 -8.75 2.81 20.09
CA GLU A 133 -9.61 2.77 21.27
C GLU A 133 -9.22 3.81 22.33
N LEU A 134 -7.92 3.99 22.57
CA LEU A 134 -7.42 5.02 23.49
C LEU A 134 -7.72 6.42 22.95
N LEU A 135 -7.46 6.66 21.66
CA LEU A 135 -7.69 7.97 21.02
C LEU A 135 -9.17 8.31 20.86
N ALA A 136 -10.04 7.31 20.79
CA ALA A 136 -11.49 7.50 20.82
C ALA A 136 -11.99 7.97 22.19
N ARG A 137 -11.33 7.56 23.28
CA ARG A 137 -11.66 7.97 24.65
C ARG A 137 -11.02 9.31 25.01
N GLN A 138 -9.76 9.48 24.64
CA GLN A 138 -8.96 10.69 24.87
C GLN A 138 -8.43 11.17 23.52
N ARG A 139 -8.93 12.31 23.03
CA ARG A 139 -8.58 12.80 21.67
C ARG A 139 -7.09 13.06 21.46
N GLU A 140 -6.34 13.20 22.53
CA GLU A 140 -4.91 13.45 22.54
C GLU A 140 -4.23 12.49 23.52
N LEU A 141 -3.17 11.83 23.08
CA LEU A 141 -2.29 11.00 23.90
C LEU A 141 -0.88 11.56 23.80
N VAL A 142 -0.21 11.75 24.94
CA VAL A 142 1.19 12.12 24.99
C VAL A 142 1.96 10.96 25.60
N LEU A 143 2.96 10.48 24.87
CA LEU A 143 3.82 9.37 25.28
C LEU A 143 5.25 9.91 25.37
N GLU A 144 5.90 9.68 26.49
CA GLU A 144 7.28 10.09 26.71
C GLU A 144 8.10 8.88 27.14
N LYS A 145 9.23 8.66 26.47
CA LYS A 145 10.20 7.64 26.86
C LYS A 145 11.60 8.22 26.85
N GLN A 146 12.29 8.02 27.96
CA GLN A 146 13.68 8.42 28.14
C GLN A 146 14.53 7.16 28.36
N GLU A 147 15.42 6.89 27.42
CA GLU A 147 16.52 5.93 27.56
C GLU A 147 17.84 6.70 27.76
N THR A 148 18.89 6.01 28.22
CA THR A 148 20.15 6.58 28.73
C THR A 148 20.80 7.64 27.83
N ASP A 149 20.59 7.60 26.51
CA ASP A 149 21.10 8.58 25.53
C ASP A 149 20.03 9.03 24.50
N ARG A 150 18.75 8.74 24.75
CA ARG A 150 17.64 9.03 23.81
C ARG A 150 16.40 9.47 24.55
N GLN A 151 15.86 10.61 24.14
CA GLN A 151 14.54 11.08 24.59
C GLN A 151 13.60 11.11 23.40
N ALA A 152 12.42 10.53 23.53
CA ALA A 152 11.37 10.64 22.53
C ALA A 152 10.06 11.05 23.21
N THR A 153 9.49 12.16 22.76
CA THR A 153 8.14 12.60 23.10
C THR A 153 7.29 12.47 21.83
N VAL A 154 6.15 11.80 21.97
CA VAL A 154 5.21 11.56 20.88
C VAL A 154 3.85 12.08 21.31
N LYS A 155 3.32 13.02 20.54
CA LYS A 155 1.94 13.47 20.69
C LYS A 155 1.10 12.86 19.57
N LEU A 156 0.11 12.08 19.95
CA LEU A 156 -0.87 11.46 19.06
C LEU A 156 -2.19 12.19 19.20
N THR A 157 -2.85 12.51 18.10
CA THR A 157 -4.14 13.22 18.12
C THR A 157 -5.07 12.64 17.08
N LYS A 158 -6.35 12.48 17.42
CA LYS A 158 -7.40 12.07 16.48
C LYS A 158 -8.12 13.28 15.92
N GLU A 159 -8.02 13.48 14.61
CA GLU A 159 -8.64 14.55 13.83
C GLU A 159 -9.70 13.96 12.89
N GLY A 160 -10.93 13.78 13.40
CA GLY A 160 -12.00 13.12 12.65
C GLY A 160 -11.68 11.65 12.38
N ASP A 161 -11.58 11.31 11.09
CA ASP A 161 -11.22 9.97 10.60
C ASP A 161 -9.71 9.78 10.38
N THR A 162 -8.90 10.77 10.76
CA THR A 162 -7.44 10.73 10.60
C THR A 162 -6.72 10.87 11.93
N TYR A 163 -5.49 10.38 11.97
CA TYR A 163 -4.58 10.42 13.11
C TYR A 163 -3.37 11.27 12.76
N ARG A 164 -2.97 12.13 13.69
CA ARG A 164 -1.76 12.94 13.59
C ARG A 164 -0.76 12.46 14.63
N ALA A 165 0.48 12.23 14.22
CA ALA A 165 1.58 11.93 15.12
C ALA A 165 2.64 13.02 15.01
N SER A 166 2.93 13.70 16.12
CA SER A 166 4.02 14.66 16.24
C SER A 166 5.11 14.05 17.12
N VAL A 167 6.30 13.84 16.53
CA VAL A 167 7.43 13.21 17.20
C VAL A 167 8.51 14.26 17.42
N THR A 168 8.94 14.39 18.68
CA THR A 168 10.15 15.11 19.07
C THR A 168 11.14 14.11 19.62
N ARG A 169 12.28 13.91 18.94
CA ARG A 169 13.36 13.01 19.39
C ARG A 169 14.64 13.79 19.66
N GLY A 170 15.25 13.54 20.80
CA GLY A 170 16.58 14.04 21.18
C GLY A 170 17.60 12.92 21.18
N ARG A 171 18.76 13.14 20.55
CA ARG A 171 19.96 12.30 20.72
C ARG A 171 21.15 13.23 20.97
N GLY A 172 21.69 13.22 22.19
CA GLY A 172 22.72 14.17 22.61
C GLY A 172 22.29 15.63 22.38
N ALA A 173 23.05 16.37 21.57
CA ALA A 173 22.77 17.78 21.25
C ALA A 173 21.76 18.00 20.10
N HIS A 174 21.32 16.94 19.41
CA HIS A 174 20.42 17.05 18.26
C HIS A 174 18.99 16.73 18.64
N VAL A 175 18.09 17.69 18.38
CA VAL A 175 16.64 17.53 18.50
C VAL A 175 16.04 17.54 17.09
N GLU A 176 15.36 16.47 16.73
CA GLU A 176 14.58 16.38 15.50
C GLU A 176 13.09 16.42 15.83
N ARG A 177 12.34 17.17 15.02
CA ARG A 177 10.88 17.26 15.10
C ARG A 177 10.29 16.98 13.73
N PHE A 178 9.33 16.09 13.69
CA PHE A 178 8.57 15.81 12.48
C PHE A 178 7.14 15.40 12.82
N GLU A 179 6.26 15.62 11.87
CA GLU A 179 4.84 15.36 12.01
C GLU A 179 4.36 14.59 10.79
N GLU A 180 3.58 13.55 11.03
CA GLU A 180 3.02 12.71 9.98
C GLU A 180 1.53 12.47 10.25
N LYS A 181 0.75 12.25 9.17
CA LYS A 181 -0.68 11.97 9.22
C LYS A 181 -0.97 10.59 8.67
N PHE A 182 -1.93 9.90 9.29
CA PHE A 182 -2.33 8.54 8.97
C PHE A 182 -3.84 8.43 8.97
N THR A 183 -4.37 7.57 8.12
CA THR A 183 -5.77 7.15 8.08
C THR A 183 -5.91 5.77 8.72
N CYS A 184 -4.86 4.94 8.62
CA CYS A 184 -4.84 3.60 9.17
C CYS A 184 -4.16 3.56 10.56
N PRO A 185 -4.86 3.13 11.63
CA PRO A 185 -4.29 3.01 12.96
C PRO A 185 -3.07 2.07 13.05
N ALA A 186 -3.05 1.00 12.24
CA ALA A 186 -1.92 0.09 12.21
C ALA A 186 -0.64 0.75 11.67
N THR A 187 -0.78 1.66 10.71
CA THR A 187 0.34 2.42 10.14
C THR A 187 0.84 3.47 11.14
N LEU A 188 -0.07 4.05 11.93
CA LEU A 188 0.28 4.91 13.06
C LEU A 188 1.14 4.13 14.08
N THR A 189 0.73 2.93 14.48
CA THR A 189 1.49 2.07 15.39
C THR A 189 2.88 1.76 14.87
N PHE A 190 2.97 1.34 13.59
CA PHE A 190 4.26 1.13 12.94
C PHE A 190 5.17 2.36 13.05
N PHE A 191 4.61 3.56 12.83
CA PHE A 191 5.36 4.80 12.92
C PHE A 191 5.86 5.07 14.35
N VAL A 192 4.98 4.93 15.35
CA VAL A 192 5.37 5.10 16.76
C VAL A 192 6.50 4.13 17.12
N ILE A 193 6.31 2.83 16.90
CA ILE A 193 7.33 1.81 17.24
C ILE A 193 8.66 2.11 16.55
N LYS A 194 8.62 2.42 15.26
CA LYS A 194 9.83 2.58 14.46
C LYS A 194 10.62 3.84 14.80
N TYR A 195 9.94 4.92 15.19
CA TYR A 195 10.57 6.23 15.32
C TYR A 195 10.79 6.69 16.76
N THR A 196 10.22 6.00 17.75
CA THR A 196 10.11 6.56 19.11
C THR A 196 10.63 5.63 20.20
N CYS A 197 11.12 4.42 19.86
CA CYS A 197 11.54 3.39 20.84
C CYS A 197 10.43 2.94 21.82
N ILE A 198 9.20 3.44 21.65
CA ILE A 198 8.03 3.11 22.46
C ILE A 198 7.37 1.88 21.84
N SER A 199 7.24 0.83 22.64
CA SER A 199 6.54 -0.39 22.25
C SER A 199 5.05 -0.29 22.55
N VAL A 200 4.25 -1.19 21.94
CA VAL A 200 2.82 -1.32 22.28
C VAL A 200 2.62 -1.64 23.76
N ASN A 201 3.53 -2.41 24.36
CA ASN A 201 3.49 -2.76 25.78
C ASN A 201 3.75 -1.54 26.69
N ASP A 202 4.63 -0.62 26.28
CA ASP A 202 4.88 0.61 27.02
C ASP A 202 3.62 1.49 27.05
N ILE A 203 2.91 1.59 25.92
CA ILE A 203 1.63 2.30 25.81
C ILE A 203 0.58 1.63 26.70
N ALA A 204 0.52 0.29 26.70
CA ALA A 204 -0.41 -0.46 27.53
C ALA A 204 -0.14 -0.28 29.02
N ALA A 205 1.13 -0.29 29.44
CA ALA A 205 1.50 -0.09 30.84
C ALA A 205 1.12 1.31 31.33
N GLN A 206 1.46 2.36 30.57
CA GLN A 206 1.21 3.75 30.96
C GLN A 206 -0.29 4.06 31.14
N TYR A 207 -1.14 3.57 30.23
CA TYR A 207 -2.59 3.81 30.31
C TYR A 207 -3.36 2.75 31.12
N ALA A 208 -2.71 1.65 31.55
CA ALA A 208 -3.24 0.76 32.57
C ALA A 208 -3.05 1.34 33.98
N GLU A 209 -1.91 1.99 34.26
CA GLU A 209 -1.66 2.67 35.54
C GLU A 209 -2.60 3.88 35.77
N GLU A 210 -2.90 4.67 34.72
CA GLU A 210 -3.87 5.77 34.84
C GLU A 210 -5.29 5.29 35.20
N ARG A 211 -5.67 4.06 34.83
CA ARG A 211 -6.95 3.46 35.28
C ARG A 211 -6.97 3.11 36.75
N VAL A 212 -5.83 2.76 37.35
CA VAL A 212 -5.74 2.39 38.77
C VAL A 212 -5.78 3.63 39.67
N LEU A 213 -5.30 4.77 39.17
CA LEU A 213 -5.31 6.04 39.91
C LEU A 213 -6.64 6.79 39.86
N THR A 214 -7.59 6.38 39.01
CA THR A 214 -8.89 7.04 38.81
C THR A 214 -10.10 6.26 39.34
N THR A 215 -9.88 5.09 39.95
CA THR A 215 -10.89 4.30 40.71
C THR A 215 -10.61 4.37 42.20
#